data_AF-A0A420HV61-F1
#
_entry.id   AF-A0A420HV61-F1
#
_cell.length_a   1.000
_cell.length_b   1.000
_cell.length_c   1.000
_cell.angle_alpha   90.00
_cell.angle_beta   90.00
_cell.angle_gamma   90.00
#
_symmetry.space_group_name_H-M   'P 1'
#
loop_
_entity.id
_entity.type
_entity.pdbx_description
1 polymer ?
#
loop_
_entity_poly.entity_id
_entity_poly.type
_entity_poly.pdbx_seq_one_letter_code
_entity_poly.pdbx_strand_id
1 'polypeptide(L)'
;MQESIDRNPPRLEDKRIRDILFNTFKNKGFLDGWRQTYPDEIQFIYWSSNELMSASRLDRIYVSNKTYRKCHQWEIIQTPSWTDHSAVSVHYYPHDKVKKGTGQWCFNVTLLKNPEIVTDLKGFVDHSLKVFKRRVKKLESAKSQRKIHSRSQKVVDCFQKMMNELREFPKTKQNENGQNKNKLKEKLLRRIIKMDKEQRTPRRIKKLSDLKRRLGGRRLNTCTWCPLRTSSSLM
;
A
#
# COMPACT_ATOMS: atom_id res chain seq x y z
N MET A 1 -30.67 -7.14 11.39
CA MET A 1 -31.23 -7.82 12.56
C MET A 1 -30.98 -9.31 12.43
N GLN A 2 -30.64 -9.91 13.55
CA GLN A 2 -29.76 -11.05 13.73
C GLN A 2 -30.53 -12.38 13.81
N GLU A 3 -29.92 -13.49 13.41
CA GLU A 3 -30.44 -14.81 13.77
C GLU A 3 -30.37 -14.97 15.30
N SER A 4 -31.15 -15.88 15.89
CA SER A 4 -31.11 -16.11 17.35
C SER A 4 -29.71 -16.47 17.84
N ILE A 5 -28.94 -17.17 17.00
CA ILE A 5 -27.55 -17.56 17.23
C ILE A 5 -26.57 -16.37 17.31
N ASP A 6 -26.96 -15.21 16.78
CA ASP A 6 -26.12 -14.01 16.72
C ASP A 6 -26.31 -13.07 17.94
N ARG A 7 -27.10 -13.47 18.96
CA ARG A 7 -27.29 -12.71 20.21
C ARG A 7 -27.31 -13.60 21.44
N ASN A 8 -26.81 -13.04 22.55
CA ASN A 8 -26.97 -13.59 23.89
C ASN A 8 -27.39 -12.47 24.87
N PRO A 9 -28.51 -12.57 25.61
CA PRO A 9 -29.57 -13.55 25.40
C PRO A 9 -30.29 -13.32 24.05
N PRO A 10 -30.90 -14.36 23.46
CA PRO A 10 -31.73 -14.21 22.27
C PRO A 10 -32.88 -13.23 22.53
N ARG A 11 -33.03 -12.20 21.69
CA ARG A 11 -34.15 -11.26 21.82
C ARG A 11 -35.38 -11.76 21.07
N LEU A 12 -36.55 -11.64 21.70
CA LEU A 12 -37.87 -11.87 21.09
C LEU A 12 -38.30 -10.66 20.23
N GLU A 13 -37.43 -10.19 19.32
CA GLU A 13 -37.77 -9.08 18.42
C GLU A 13 -38.84 -9.50 17.39
N ASP A 14 -39.59 -8.52 16.87
CA ASP A 14 -40.59 -8.74 15.82
C ASP A 14 -39.92 -9.36 14.58
N LYS A 15 -40.29 -10.61 14.30
CA LYS A 15 -39.77 -11.40 13.17
C LYS A 15 -39.90 -10.66 11.84
N ARG A 16 -40.92 -9.80 11.68
CA ARG A 16 -41.16 -9.04 10.45
C ARG A 16 -39.97 -8.17 10.05
N ILE A 17 -39.41 -7.40 10.98
CA ILE A 17 -38.33 -6.44 10.67
C ILE A 17 -37.03 -7.19 10.31
N ARG A 18 -36.73 -8.27 11.03
CA ARG A 18 -35.59 -9.14 10.74
C ARG A 18 -35.72 -9.76 9.35
N ASP A 19 -36.88 -10.32 9.05
CA ASP A 19 -37.11 -11.03 7.80
C ASP A 19 -37.07 -10.06 6.61
N ILE A 20 -37.59 -8.83 6.75
CA ILE A 20 -37.49 -7.79 5.71
C ILE A 20 -36.03 -7.49 5.35
N LEU A 21 -35.17 -7.24 6.34
CA LEU A 21 -33.77 -6.89 6.07
C LEU A 21 -33.00 -8.07 5.48
N PHE A 22 -33.15 -9.26 6.06
CA PHE A 22 -32.51 -10.48 5.57
C PHE A 22 -32.94 -10.77 4.12
N ASN A 23 -34.24 -10.72 3.85
CA ASN A 23 -34.77 -10.90 2.50
C ASN A 23 -34.31 -9.79 1.56
N THR A 24 -34.15 -8.55 2.03
CA THR A 24 -33.64 -7.44 1.19
C THR A 24 -32.23 -7.71 0.68
N PHE A 25 -31.31 -8.17 1.55
CA PHE A 25 -29.96 -8.51 1.13
C PHE A 25 -29.93 -9.78 0.27
N LYS A 26 -30.66 -10.81 0.69
CA LYS A 26 -30.76 -12.08 -0.05
C LYS A 26 -31.35 -11.90 -1.45
N ASN A 27 -32.43 -11.13 -1.59
CA ASN A 27 -33.06 -10.83 -2.88
C ASN A 27 -32.15 -10.02 -3.80
N LYS A 28 -31.25 -9.22 -3.22
CA LYS A 28 -30.20 -8.50 -3.97
C LYS A 28 -28.95 -9.36 -4.25
N GLY A 29 -28.99 -10.65 -3.90
CA GLY A 29 -27.89 -11.60 -4.16
C GLY A 29 -26.69 -11.44 -3.23
N PHE A 30 -26.86 -10.77 -2.10
CA PHE A 30 -25.86 -10.65 -1.05
C PHE A 30 -26.08 -11.70 0.04
N LEU A 31 -24.98 -12.23 0.55
CA LEU A 31 -24.95 -13.19 1.65
C LEU A 31 -23.97 -12.72 2.72
N ASP A 32 -24.26 -13.03 3.98
CA ASP A 32 -23.38 -12.79 5.12
C ASP A 32 -22.23 -13.81 5.08
N GLY A 33 -21.03 -13.38 4.69
CA GLY A 33 -19.96 -14.32 4.39
C GLY A 33 -19.41 -15.05 5.62
N TRP A 34 -19.45 -14.45 6.81
CA TRP A 34 -19.08 -15.14 8.06
C TRP A 34 -20.07 -16.26 8.35
N ARG A 35 -21.37 -15.96 8.39
CA ARG A 35 -22.42 -16.95 8.68
C ARG A 35 -22.52 -18.03 7.60
N GLN A 36 -22.23 -17.69 6.34
CA GLN A 36 -22.13 -18.68 5.27
C GLN A 36 -20.96 -19.64 5.45
N THR A 37 -19.85 -19.18 6.04
CA THR A 37 -18.65 -20.00 6.29
C THR A 37 -18.83 -20.86 7.56
N TYR A 38 -19.44 -20.28 8.60
CA TYR A 38 -19.62 -20.89 9.91
C TYR A 38 -21.10 -20.85 10.32
N PRO A 39 -21.95 -21.74 9.77
CA PRO A 39 -23.40 -21.68 9.98
C PRO A 39 -23.81 -21.89 11.44
N ASP A 40 -23.12 -22.80 12.14
CA ASP A 40 -23.49 -23.22 13.49
C ASP A 40 -22.60 -22.61 14.59
N GLU A 41 -21.60 -21.81 14.22
CA GLU A 41 -20.70 -21.22 15.21
C GLU A 41 -21.33 -19.99 15.88
N ILE A 42 -21.27 -19.98 17.21
CA ILE A 42 -21.68 -18.86 18.04
C ILE A 42 -20.43 -18.04 18.34
N GLN A 43 -20.31 -16.91 17.65
CA GLN A 43 -19.25 -15.94 17.94
C GLN A 43 -19.81 -14.53 17.90
N PHE A 44 -19.57 -13.79 18.99
CA PHE A 44 -19.98 -12.41 19.13
C PHE A 44 -18.79 -11.49 18.89
N ILE A 45 -19.08 -10.31 18.37
CA ILE A 45 -18.08 -9.26 18.17
C ILE A 45 -18.28 -8.13 19.17
N TYR A 46 -19.48 -8.00 19.73
CA TYR A 46 -19.82 -6.95 20.69
C TYR A 46 -20.20 -7.60 22.01
N TRP A 47 -19.69 -7.05 23.10
CA TRP A 47 -20.01 -7.42 24.48
C TRP A 47 -20.42 -6.17 25.25
N SER A 48 -21.64 -6.18 25.79
CA SER A 48 -22.14 -5.11 26.64
C SER A 48 -21.55 -5.22 28.04
N SER A 49 -21.23 -4.07 28.62
CA SER A 49 -20.81 -3.93 30.02
C SER A 49 -21.97 -3.89 31.01
N ASN A 50 -23.20 -4.22 30.59
CA ASN A 50 -24.38 -4.25 31.46
C ASN A 50 -24.42 -5.51 32.34
N GLU A 51 -25.25 -5.49 33.39
CA GLU A 51 -25.43 -6.61 34.35
C GLU A 51 -25.82 -7.93 33.67
N LEU A 52 -26.46 -7.85 32.51
CA LEU A 52 -26.90 -9.01 31.73
C LEU A 52 -25.81 -9.57 30.81
N MET A 53 -24.62 -8.95 30.77
CA MET A 53 -23.48 -9.30 29.90
C MET A 53 -23.91 -9.64 28.47
N SER A 54 -24.79 -8.81 27.89
CA SER A 54 -25.37 -9.15 26.59
C SER A 54 -24.34 -9.07 25.47
N ALA A 55 -24.36 -10.03 24.54
CA ALA A 55 -23.43 -10.12 23.42
C ALA A 55 -24.16 -10.18 22.08
N SER A 56 -23.54 -9.67 21.01
CA SER A 56 -24.13 -9.74 19.67
C SER A 56 -23.13 -9.67 18.52
N ARG A 57 -23.53 -10.16 17.34
CA ARG A 57 -22.75 -10.09 16.08
C ARG A 57 -23.27 -9.01 15.13
N LEU A 58 -22.98 -7.74 15.43
CA LEU A 58 -23.59 -6.56 14.77
C LEU A 58 -23.00 -6.27 13.38
N ASP A 59 -21.69 -6.14 13.33
CA ASP A 59 -20.87 -5.93 12.14
C ASP A 59 -20.80 -7.20 11.29
N ARG A 60 -21.07 -7.02 10.00
CA ARG A 60 -21.13 -8.10 9.01
C ARG A 60 -20.57 -7.62 7.69
N ILE A 61 -19.93 -8.52 6.97
CA ILE A 61 -19.52 -8.27 5.59
C ILE A 61 -20.45 -9.05 4.68
N TYR A 62 -21.34 -8.32 4.01
CA TYR A 62 -22.19 -8.88 2.96
C TYR A 62 -21.46 -8.88 1.63
N VAL A 63 -21.42 -10.05 0.99
CA VAL A 63 -20.74 -10.24 -0.30
C VAL A 63 -21.70 -10.82 -1.33
N SER A 64 -21.50 -10.49 -2.60
CA SER A 64 -22.22 -11.20 -3.67
C SER A 64 -21.73 -12.64 -3.75
N ASN A 65 -22.55 -13.56 -4.28
CA ASN A 65 -22.13 -14.95 -4.47
C ASN A 65 -20.83 -15.08 -5.31
N LYS A 66 -20.65 -14.19 -6.30
CA LYS A 66 -19.43 -14.13 -7.11
C LYS A 66 -18.20 -13.70 -6.29
N THR A 67 -18.37 -12.74 -5.39
CA THR A 67 -17.30 -12.25 -4.51
C THR A 67 -16.97 -13.27 -3.42
N TYR A 68 -17.98 -13.92 -2.85
CA TYR A 68 -17.83 -14.92 -1.80
C TYR A 68 -16.88 -16.06 -2.22
N ARG A 69 -16.98 -16.52 -3.48
CA ARG A 69 -16.07 -17.55 -4.04
C ARG A 69 -14.59 -17.14 -4.07
N LYS A 70 -14.30 -15.86 -3.91
CA LYS A 70 -12.94 -15.28 -3.87
C LYS A 70 -12.51 -14.89 -2.45
N CYS A 71 -13.38 -15.14 -1.47
CA CYS A 71 -13.15 -14.85 -0.05
C CYS A 71 -12.74 -16.13 0.66
N HIS A 72 -11.69 -16.05 1.47
CA HIS A 72 -11.21 -17.13 2.32
C HIS A 72 -10.85 -16.58 3.70
N GLN A 73 -10.65 -17.47 4.67
CA GLN A 73 -10.18 -17.13 6.01
C GLN A 73 -11.00 -16.00 6.63
N TRP A 74 -12.30 -16.27 6.78
CA TRP A 74 -13.16 -15.44 7.59
C TRP A 74 -12.69 -15.58 9.03
N GLU A 75 -12.47 -14.47 9.72
CA GLU A 75 -12.03 -14.43 11.12
C GLU A 75 -12.67 -13.27 11.88
N ILE A 76 -12.87 -13.44 13.19
CA ILE A 76 -13.21 -12.35 14.10
C ILE A 76 -11.97 -12.04 14.93
N ILE A 77 -11.44 -10.84 14.74
CA ILE A 77 -10.19 -10.38 15.35
C ILE A 77 -10.52 -9.52 16.55
N GLN A 78 -9.91 -9.83 17.70
CA GLN A 78 -9.99 -8.97 18.87
C GLN A 78 -9.27 -7.64 18.60
N THR A 79 -10.00 -6.56 18.78
CA THR A 79 -9.53 -5.18 18.62
C THR A 79 -8.91 -4.67 19.93
N PRO A 80 -8.16 -3.54 19.88
CA PRO A 80 -7.59 -2.98 21.10
C PRO A 80 -8.67 -2.45 22.06
N SER A 81 -8.33 -2.33 23.34
CA SER A 81 -9.25 -2.09 24.46
C SER A 81 -10.06 -0.78 24.45
N TRP A 82 -9.84 0.11 23.49
CA TRP A 82 -10.59 1.36 23.35
C TRP A 82 -11.89 1.21 22.56
N THR A 83 -12.18 0.01 22.05
CA THR A 83 -13.48 -0.35 21.47
C THR A 83 -14.02 -1.62 22.12
N ASP A 84 -15.34 -1.66 22.26
CA ASP A 84 -16.16 -2.77 22.70
C ASP A 84 -16.58 -3.71 21.56
N HIS A 85 -16.05 -3.48 20.34
CA HIS A 85 -16.29 -4.28 19.14
C HIS A 85 -15.02 -4.97 18.64
N SER A 86 -15.02 -6.29 18.54
CA SER A 86 -14.11 -7.08 17.70
C SER A 86 -14.38 -6.82 16.20
N ALA A 87 -13.39 -7.00 15.34
CA ALA A 87 -13.50 -6.76 13.91
C ALA A 87 -13.75 -8.06 13.14
N VAL A 88 -14.64 -8.03 12.14
CA VAL A 88 -14.77 -9.13 11.17
C VAL A 88 -13.78 -8.90 10.02
N SER A 89 -12.96 -9.90 9.73
CA SER A 89 -11.93 -9.87 8.68
C SER A 89 -12.13 -11.02 7.70
N VAL A 90 -11.65 -10.81 6.47
CA VAL A 90 -11.70 -11.79 5.38
C VAL A 90 -10.55 -11.55 4.41
N HIS A 91 -9.92 -12.62 3.94
CA HIS A 91 -8.97 -12.54 2.85
C HIS A 91 -9.68 -12.61 1.49
N TYR A 92 -9.56 -11.54 0.71
CA TYR A 92 -10.10 -11.46 -0.64
C TYR A 92 -9.00 -11.61 -1.69
N TYR A 93 -9.15 -12.60 -2.58
CA TYR A 93 -8.21 -12.89 -3.66
C TYR A 93 -8.81 -12.45 -5.00
N PRO A 94 -8.50 -11.23 -5.49
CA PRO A 94 -8.91 -10.84 -6.82
C PRO A 94 -8.15 -11.67 -7.86
N HIS A 95 -8.81 -12.67 -8.45
CA HIS A 95 -8.27 -13.41 -9.61
C HIS A 95 -8.17 -12.55 -10.88
N ASP A 96 -8.77 -11.35 -10.87
CA ASP A 96 -8.73 -10.42 -12.00
C ASP A 96 -7.41 -9.63 -11.98
N LYS A 97 -6.87 -9.28 -13.16
CA LYS A 97 -5.73 -8.36 -13.28
C LYS A 97 -6.11 -7.03 -12.60
N VAL A 98 -5.64 -6.82 -11.38
CA VAL A 98 -5.80 -5.53 -10.69
C VAL A 98 -5.13 -4.48 -11.56
N LYS A 99 -5.92 -3.54 -12.11
CA LYS A 99 -5.36 -2.38 -12.79
C LYS A 99 -4.50 -1.64 -11.78
N LYS A 100 -3.19 -1.71 -11.94
CA LYS A 100 -2.26 -0.93 -11.12
C LYS A 100 -2.54 0.53 -11.43
N GLY A 101 -3.09 1.25 -10.44
CA GLY A 101 -3.32 2.69 -10.58
C GLY A 101 -2.00 3.44 -10.84
N THR A 102 -2.11 4.75 -11.08
CA THR A 102 -0.94 5.64 -11.30
C THR A 102 0.07 5.60 -10.15
N GLY A 103 -0.31 5.06 -8.99
CA GLY A 103 0.49 4.96 -7.80
C GLY A 103 0.57 6.32 -7.11
N GLN A 104 0.59 6.33 -5.78
CA GLN A 104 0.95 7.54 -5.06
C GLN A 104 2.45 7.73 -5.16
N TRP A 105 2.90 8.95 -5.48
CA TRP A 105 4.34 9.22 -5.46
C TRP A 105 4.86 9.07 -4.03
N CYS A 106 5.88 8.24 -3.88
CA CYS A 106 6.63 8.08 -2.64
C CYS A 106 8.07 8.55 -2.87
N PHE A 107 8.63 9.22 -1.86
CA PHE A 107 10.01 9.65 -1.88
C PHE A 107 10.96 8.44 -1.91
N ASN A 108 11.82 8.36 -2.92
CA ASN A 108 12.80 7.31 -3.00
C ASN A 108 14.00 7.61 -2.08
N VAL A 109 14.07 6.90 -0.96
CA VAL A 109 15.13 7.03 0.06
C VAL A 109 16.54 6.85 -0.52
N THR A 110 16.70 6.15 -1.64
CA THR A 110 18.01 6.01 -2.30
C THR A 110 18.56 7.33 -2.84
N LEU A 111 17.73 8.36 -3.04
CA LEU A 111 18.17 9.71 -3.39
C LEU A 111 19.06 10.32 -2.30
N LEU A 112 18.85 9.94 -1.04
CA LEU A 112 19.66 10.41 0.10
C LEU A 112 21.08 9.83 0.10
N LYS A 113 21.40 8.89 -0.78
CA LYS A 113 22.78 8.42 -0.99
C LYS A 113 23.61 9.38 -1.83
N ASN A 114 22.98 10.33 -2.52
CA ASN A 114 23.71 11.36 -3.27
C ASN A 114 23.99 12.57 -2.35
N PRO A 115 25.25 12.87 -2.01
CA PRO A 115 25.60 13.96 -1.12
C PRO A 115 25.20 15.35 -1.67
N GLU A 116 25.18 15.53 -2.99
CA GLU A 116 24.75 16.79 -3.63
C GLU A 116 23.27 17.04 -3.36
N ILE A 117 22.42 16.03 -3.59
CA ILE A 117 20.98 16.12 -3.35
C ILE A 117 20.69 16.40 -1.87
N VAL A 118 21.43 15.75 -0.96
CA VAL A 118 21.29 15.96 0.48
C VAL A 118 21.66 17.39 0.87
N THR A 119 22.74 17.92 0.28
CA THR A 119 23.19 19.30 0.53
C THR A 119 22.15 20.32 0.07
N ASP A 120 21.63 20.16 -1.15
CA ASP A 120 20.58 21.03 -1.69
C ASP A 120 19.31 20.97 -0.84
N LEU A 121 18.89 19.75 -0.44
CA LEU A 121 17.68 19.55 0.37
C LEU A 121 17.82 20.21 1.75
N LYS A 122 18.99 20.08 2.39
CA LYS A 122 19.28 20.76 3.66
C LYS A 122 19.20 22.27 3.52
N GLY A 123 19.88 22.83 2.50
CA GLY A 123 19.85 24.27 2.24
C GLY A 123 18.42 24.79 2.00
N PHE A 124 17.62 24.04 1.27
CA PHE A 124 16.21 24.34 1.04
C PHE A 124 15.39 24.34 2.34
N VAL A 125 15.54 23.30 3.16
CA VAL A 125 14.83 23.17 4.45
C VAL A 125 15.23 24.30 5.40
N ASP A 126 16.52 24.59 5.52
CA ASP A 126 17.04 25.64 6.40
C ASP A 126 16.52 27.03 6.01
N HIS A 127 16.53 27.34 4.70
CA HIS A 127 15.97 28.58 4.18
C HIS A 127 14.47 28.68 4.49
N SER A 128 13.71 27.63 4.18
CA SER A 128 12.26 27.59 4.38
C SER A 128 11.87 27.72 5.85
N LEU A 129 12.56 27.01 6.74
CA LEU A 129 12.35 27.12 8.19
C LEU A 129 12.68 28.51 8.72
N LYS A 130 13.73 29.17 8.20
CA LYS A 130 14.06 30.55 8.58
C LYS A 130 12.93 31.52 8.22
N VAL A 131 12.36 31.39 7.03
CA VAL A 131 11.21 32.21 6.59
C VAL A 131 9.97 31.89 7.42
N PHE A 132 9.67 30.62 7.64
CA PHE A 132 8.52 30.16 8.42
C PHE A 132 8.57 30.67 9.86
N LYS A 133 9.69 30.49 10.56
CA LYS A 133 9.91 30.99 11.93
C LYS A 133 9.69 32.50 12.04
N ARG A 134 10.12 33.29 11.05
CA ARG A 134 9.87 34.74 11.02
C ARG A 134 8.38 35.07 10.93
N ARG A 135 7.59 34.29 10.17
CA ARG A 135 6.14 34.50 10.05
C ARG A 135 5.40 34.10 11.32
N VAL A 136 5.82 33.00 11.96
CA VAL A 136 5.26 32.58 13.26
C VAL A 136 5.50 33.64 14.33
N LYS A 137 6.72 34.17 14.47
CA LYS A 137 7.00 35.28 15.42
C LYS A 137 6.15 36.53 15.15
N LYS A 138 5.88 36.83 13.88
CA LYS A 138 4.96 37.92 13.52
C LYS A 138 3.53 37.60 13.94
N LEU A 139 3.07 36.36 13.83
CA LEU A 139 1.75 35.95 14.31
C LEU A 139 1.64 36.08 15.83
N GLU A 140 2.63 35.58 16.58
CA GLU A 140 2.66 35.62 18.05
C GLU A 140 2.63 37.05 18.62
N SER A 141 3.25 38.01 17.92
CA SER A 141 3.24 39.43 18.30
C SER A 141 1.96 40.20 17.91
N ALA A 142 0.95 39.53 17.33
CA ALA A 142 -0.28 40.19 16.91
C ALA A 142 -1.27 40.37 18.08
N LYS A 143 -1.68 41.62 18.35
CA LYS A 143 -2.62 41.95 19.44
C LYS A 143 -4.09 42.11 19.00
N SER A 144 -4.36 42.20 17.70
CA SER A 144 -5.68 42.46 17.15
C SER A 144 -6.19 41.27 16.35
N GLN A 145 -7.46 40.92 16.52
CA GLN A 145 -8.10 39.79 15.84
C GLN A 145 -7.94 39.84 14.32
N ARG A 146 -8.06 41.02 13.70
CA ARG A 146 -7.86 41.21 12.25
C ARG A 146 -6.42 40.89 11.83
N LYS A 147 -5.44 41.27 12.66
CA LYS A 147 -4.01 40.99 12.42
C LYS A 147 -3.69 39.52 12.65
N ILE A 148 -4.30 38.87 13.66
CA ILE A 148 -4.17 37.44 13.92
C ILE A 148 -4.64 36.65 12.69
N HIS A 149 -5.87 36.90 12.22
CA HIS A 149 -6.43 36.23 11.04
C HIS A 149 -5.58 36.40 9.78
N SER A 150 -5.18 37.65 9.46
CA SER A 150 -4.33 37.89 8.28
C SER A 150 -2.96 37.23 8.38
N ARG A 151 -2.37 37.18 9.58
CA ARG A 151 -1.03 36.58 9.79
C ARG A 151 -1.09 35.06 9.86
N SER A 152 -2.15 34.46 10.42
CA SER A 152 -2.33 33.01 10.46
C SER A 152 -2.47 32.44 9.06
N GLN A 153 -3.26 33.08 8.19
CA GLN A 153 -3.35 32.70 6.78
C GLN A 153 -1.96 32.72 6.11
N LYS A 154 -1.16 33.77 6.31
CA LYS A 154 0.20 33.85 5.76
C LYS A 154 1.13 32.77 6.28
N VAL A 155 0.94 32.26 7.51
CA VAL A 155 1.71 31.14 8.06
C VAL A 155 1.32 29.85 7.36
N VAL A 156 0.01 29.60 7.20
CA VAL A 156 -0.52 28.44 6.48
C VAL A 156 -0.04 28.42 5.02
N ASP A 157 -0.16 29.54 4.31
CA ASP A 157 0.30 29.66 2.92
C ASP A 157 1.81 29.39 2.80
N CYS A 158 2.59 29.87 3.77
CA CYS A 158 4.03 29.64 3.82
C CYS A 158 4.36 28.16 4.03
N PHE A 159 3.64 27.49 4.94
CA PHE A 159 3.81 26.08 5.19
C PHE A 159 3.43 25.24 3.97
N GLN A 160 2.29 25.54 3.34
CA GLN A 160 1.83 24.83 2.15
C GLN A 160 2.83 24.99 1.00
N LYS A 161 3.34 26.20 0.78
CA LYS A 161 4.38 26.47 -0.22
C LYS A 161 5.65 25.66 0.06
N MET A 162 6.14 25.67 1.29
CA MET A 162 7.30 24.89 1.71
C MET A 162 7.11 23.40 1.44
N MET A 163 5.96 22.82 1.84
CA MET A 163 5.68 21.40 1.64
C MET A 163 5.57 21.01 0.16
N ASN A 164 5.00 21.90 -0.67
CA ASN A 164 4.91 21.67 -2.12
C ASN A 164 6.30 21.66 -2.76
N GLU A 165 7.14 22.65 -2.44
CA GLU A 165 8.51 22.73 -2.96
C GLU A 165 9.37 21.56 -2.47
N LEU A 166 9.25 21.18 -1.20
CA LEU A 166 9.93 20.02 -0.61
C LEU A 166 9.54 18.70 -1.29
N ARG A 167 8.31 18.60 -1.83
CA ARG A 167 7.84 17.45 -2.61
C ARG A 167 8.34 17.51 -4.05
N GLU A 168 8.24 18.66 -4.72
CA GLU A 168 8.54 18.77 -6.15
C GLU A 168 10.04 18.67 -6.46
N PHE A 169 10.92 19.19 -5.58
CA PHE A 169 12.36 19.08 -5.75
C PHE A 169 12.85 17.61 -5.89
N PRO A 170 12.65 16.73 -4.88
CA PRO A 170 13.10 15.35 -4.98
C PRO A 170 12.35 14.54 -6.03
N LYS A 171 11.08 14.87 -6.29
CA LYS A 171 10.29 14.25 -7.36
C LYS A 171 10.92 14.50 -8.73
N THR A 172 11.36 15.73 -9.00
CA THR A 172 12.06 16.09 -10.23
C THR A 172 13.38 15.32 -10.36
N LYS A 173 14.19 15.29 -9.29
CA LYS A 173 15.43 14.50 -9.26
C LYS A 173 15.20 12.99 -9.44
N GLN A 174 14.13 12.46 -8.88
CA GLN A 174 13.73 11.06 -9.06
C GLN A 174 13.38 10.76 -10.53
N ASN A 175 12.65 11.67 -11.17
CA ASN A 175 12.25 11.54 -12.57
C ASN A 175 13.46 11.64 -13.50
N GLU A 176 14.36 12.60 -13.28
CA GLU A 176 15.63 12.72 -14.01
C GLU A 176 16.46 11.43 -13.90
N ASN A 177 16.62 10.90 -12.69
CA ASN A 177 17.32 9.64 -12.45
C ASN A 177 16.64 8.45 -13.15
N GLY A 178 15.30 8.41 -13.14
CA GLY A 178 14.52 7.40 -13.87
C GLY A 178 14.76 7.47 -15.38
N GLN A 179 14.68 8.67 -15.96
CA GLN A 179 14.93 8.90 -17.38
C GLN A 179 16.37 8.52 -17.77
N ASN A 180 17.36 8.89 -16.95
CA ASN A 180 18.76 8.55 -17.19
C ASN A 180 19.00 7.04 -17.13
N LYS A 181 18.38 6.34 -16.17
CA LYS A 181 18.41 4.87 -16.10
C LYS A 181 17.77 4.22 -17.33
N ASN A 182 16.63 4.73 -17.79
CA ASN A 182 15.95 4.21 -18.98
C ASN A 182 16.79 4.43 -20.25
N LYS A 183 17.33 5.65 -20.44
CA LYS A 183 18.26 5.95 -21.55
C LYS A 183 19.47 5.03 -21.54
N LEU A 184 20.07 4.77 -20.37
CA LEU A 184 21.19 3.84 -20.23
C LEU A 184 20.79 2.40 -20.56
N LYS A 185 19.63 1.95 -20.08
CA LYS A 185 19.07 0.63 -20.37
C LYS A 185 18.88 0.42 -21.87
N GLU A 186 18.29 1.39 -22.56
CA GLU A 186 18.12 1.36 -24.02
C GLU A 186 19.46 1.33 -24.76
N LYS A 187 20.43 2.16 -24.36
CA LYS A 187 21.78 2.13 -24.94
C LYS A 187 22.46 0.77 -24.77
N LEU A 188 22.32 0.14 -23.59
CA LEU A 188 22.85 -1.19 -23.33
C LEU A 188 22.15 -2.26 -24.18
N LEU A 189 20.82 -2.20 -24.30
CA LEU A 189 20.05 -3.11 -25.17
C LEU A 189 20.48 -3.02 -26.63
N ARG A 190 20.60 -1.80 -27.18
CA ARG A 190 21.07 -1.59 -28.56
C ARG A 190 22.46 -2.19 -28.79
N ARG A 191 23.37 -2.03 -27.82
CA ARG A 191 24.72 -2.62 -27.88
C ARG A 191 24.70 -4.15 -27.84
N ILE A 192 23.85 -4.73 -26.99
CA ILE A 192 23.66 -6.18 -26.89
C ILE A 192 23.15 -6.73 -28.22
N ILE A 193 22.11 -6.14 -28.79
CA ILE A 193 21.52 -6.55 -30.08
C ILE A 193 22.56 -6.45 -31.21
N LYS A 194 23.32 -5.35 -31.27
CA LYS A 194 24.37 -5.17 -32.28
C LYS A 194 25.43 -6.28 -32.17
N MET A 195 25.90 -6.55 -30.96
CA MET A 195 26.94 -7.56 -30.73
C MET A 195 26.46 -9.00 -30.98
N ASP A 196 25.17 -9.29 -30.79
CA ASP A 196 24.63 -10.64 -31.01
C ASP A 196 24.55 -10.99 -32.51
N LYS A 197 24.52 -9.98 -33.39
CA LYS A 197 24.56 -10.14 -34.85
C LYS A 197 25.97 -10.32 -35.43
N GLU A 198 27.02 -10.08 -34.62
CA GLU A 198 28.42 -10.19 -35.06
C GLU A 198 28.97 -11.60 -34.80
N GLN A 199 30.01 -12.03 -35.54
CA GLN A 199 30.69 -13.30 -35.26
C GLN A 199 31.17 -13.39 -33.80
N ARG A 200 30.84 -14.52 -33.17
CA ARG A 200 31.09 -14.78 -31.75
C ARG A 200 32.54 -15.22 -31.53
N THR A 201 33.37 -14.28 -31.09
CA THR A 201 34.72 -14.56 -30.57
C THR A 201 34.68 -14.66 -29.03
N PRO A 202 35.59 -15.41 -28.38
CA PRO A 202 35.63 -15.52 -26.91
C PRO A 202 35.66 -14.16 -26.18
N ARG A 203 36.40 -13.19 -26.73
CA ARG A 203 36.45 -11.80 -26.23
C ARG A 203 35.08 -11.11 -26.29
N ARG A 204 34.33 -11.30 -27.39
CA ARG A 204 32.98 -10.73 -27.55
C ARG A 204 31.96 -11.40 -26.64
N ILE A 205 32.04 -12.71 -26.45
CA ILE A 205 31.16 -13.46 -25.53
C ILE A 205 31.30 -12.92 -24.11
N LYS A 206 32.54 -12.73 -23.63
CA LYS A 206 32.81 -12.12 -22.31
C LYS A 206 32.19 -10.71 -22.19
N LYS A 207 32.41 -9.87 -23.20
CA LYS A 207 31.87 -8.50 -23.24
C LYS A 207 30.33 -8.47 -23.30
N LEU A 208 29.70 -9.42 -24.00
CA LEU A 208 28.24 -9.56 -24.03
C LEU A 208 27.69 -9.97 -22.66
N SER A 209 28.34 -10.91 -21.98
CA SER A 209 28.02 -11.31 -20.61
C SER A 209 28.10 -10.12 -19.64
N ASP A 210 29.17 -9.31 -19.73
CA ASP A 210 29.31 -8.10 -18.93
C ASP A 210 28.21 -7.06 -19.19
N LEU A 211 27.82 -6.85 -20.46
CA LEU A 211 26.73 -5.95 -20.80
C LEU A 211 25.37 -6.44 -20.29
N LYS A 212 25.09 -7.75 -20.41
CA LYS A 212 23.88 -8.37 -19.86
C LYS A 212 23.85 -8.26 -18.33
N ARG A 213 24.99 -8.44 -17.65
CA ARG A 213 25.14 -8.24 -16.20
C ARG A 213 24.87 -6.79 -15.78
N ARG A 214 25.36 -5.81 -16.54
CA ARG A 214 25.09 -4.38 -16.32
C ARG A 214 23.62 -4.02 -16.55
N LEU A 215 22.98 -4.62 -17.55
CA LEU A 215 21.56 -4.42 -17.86
C LEU A 215 20.65 -5.05 -16.80
N GLY A 216 20.99 -6.25 -16.33
CA GLY A 216 20.20 -7.04 -15.39
C GLY A 216 20.38 -6.66 -13.91
N GLY A 217 21.26 -5.69 -13.60
CA GLY A 217 21.44 -5.12 -12.26
C GLY A 217 21.50 -6.17 -11.14
N ARG A 218 22.68 -6.78 -10.92
CA ARG A 218 22.98 -7.77 -9.85
C ARG A 218 21.79 -8.67 -9.44
N ARG A 219 21.77 -9.89 -9.99
CA ARG A 219 21.36 -11.06 -9.19
C ARG A 219 22.57 -11.95 -8.92
N LEU A 220 22.91 -11.95 -7.62
CA LEU A 220 23.35 -13.05 -6.76
C LEU A 220 24.67 -13.77 -7.05
N ASN A 221 25.57 -13.71 -6.06
CA ASN A 221 26.52 -14.78 -5.76
C ASN A 221 25.75 -16.11 -5.55
N THR A 222 26.47 -17.23 -5.73
CA THR A 222 26.06 -18.66 -5.72
C THR A 222 25.61 -19.15 -7.10
N CYS A 223 26.22 -20.15 -7.76
CA CYS A 223 27.22 -21.14 -7.38
C CYS A 223 28.26 -21.31 -8.50
N THR A 224 29.53 -21.36 -8.09
CA THR A 224 30.58 -22.15 -8.72
C THR A 224 30.21 -23.64 -8.61
N TRP A 225 30.54 -24.44 -9.63
CA TRP A 225 30.38 -25.90 -9.77
C TRP A 225 29.10 -26.41 -10.45
N CYS A 226 29.16 -26.56 -11.77
CA CYS A 226 28.76 -27.81 -12.42
C CYS A 226 29.50 -27.95 -13.75
N PRO A 227 30.55 -28.80 -13.84
CA PRO A 227 31.21 -29.08 -15.10
C PRO A 227 30.35 -30.03 -15.94
N LEU A 228 30.27 -29.71 -17.23
CA LEU A 228 29.87 -30.61 -18.30
C LEU A 228 30.59 -31.96 -18.13
N ARG A 229 29.83 -33.07 -18.13
CA ARG A 229 30.32 -34.36 -18.63
C ARG A 229 29.55 -34.70 -19.90
N THR A 230 30.27 -34.64 -21.00
CA THR A 230 29.99 -35.33 -22.25
C THR A 230 30.77 -36.64 -22.30
N SER A 231 30.11 -37.73 -22.65
CA SER A 231 30.61 -38.95 -23.33
C SER A 231 29.44 -39.95 -23.31
N SER A 232 28.73 -40.34 -24.38
CA SER A 232 29.19 -41.15 -25.53
C SER A 232 30.12 -42.27 -25.02
N SER A 233 29.80 -43.56 -25.00
CA SER A 233 29.45 -44.43 -26.14
C SER A 233 29.26 -45.87 -25.63
N LEU A 234 28.53 -46.70 -26.39
CA LEU A 234 28.73 -48.15 -26.59
C LEU A 234 28.59 -49.11 -25.39
N MET A 235 27.40 -49.71 -25.22
CA MET A 235 27.06 -51.09 -25.62
C MET A 235 25.55 -51.28 -25.53
#